data_AF-A0A849S223-F1
#
_entry.id   AF-A0A849S223-F1
#
_cell.length_a   1.000
_cell.length_b   1.000
_cell.length_c   1.000
_cell.angle_alpha   90.00
_cell.angle_beta   90.00
_cell.angle_gamma   90.00
#
_symmetry.space_group_name_H-M   'P 1'
#
loop_
_entity.id
_entity.type
_entity.pdbx_description
1 polymer ?
#
loop_
_entity_poly.entity_id
_entity_poly.type
_entity_poly.pdbx_seq_one_letter_code
_entity_poly.pdbx_strand_id
1 'polypeptide(L)'
;MSTATECILFLFTKDEQRRFAKKATSYGFHSISEFARTAMSRFRKDEQEEEAAFEALLKKVKEGTRNAEQAINRTLAHCETSNARMTLLANWMRQKGYA
;
A
#
# COMPACT_ATOMS: atom_id res chain seq x y z
N MET A 1 -29.73 32.60 -18.04
CA MET A 1 -30.17 32.12 -16.72
C MET A 1 -28.96 32.16 -15.80
N SER A 2 -28.95 33.07 -14.81
CA SER A 2 -27.89 33.19 -13.81
C SER A 2 -28.12 32.13 -12.73
N THR A 3 -27.34 31.05 -12.71
CA THR A 3 -27.33 30.13 -11.57
C THR A 3 -26.56 30.81 -10.44
N ALA A 4 -27.27 31.32 -9.44
CA ALA A 4 -26.66 31.85 -8.24
C ALA A 4 -25.77 30.75 -7.62
N THR A 5 -24.45 30.94 -7.69
CA THR A 5 -23.51 30.04 -7.01
C THR A 5 -23.53 30.43 -5.55
N GLU A 6 -24.15 29.61 -4.70
CA GLU A 6 -24.09 29.82 -3.25
C GLU A 6 -22.63 29.79 -2.79
N CYS A 7 -22.24 30.81 -2.02
CA CYS A 7 -20.88 30.90 -1.50
C CYS A 7 -20.79 30.07 -0.22
N ILE A 8 -20.10 28.92 -0.30
CA ILE A 8 -19.81 28.07 0.85
C ILE A 8 -18.43 28.42 1.39
N LEU A 9 -18.37 28.81 2.67
CA LEU A 9 -17.12 29.07 3.37
C LEU A 9 -16.50 27.76 3.85
N PHE A 10 -15.28 27.48 3.39
CA PHE A 10 -14.48 26.36 3.86
C PHE A 10 -13.33 26.87 4.72
N LEU A 11 -13.12 26.20 5.87
CA LEU A 11 -11.98 26.44 6.74
C LEU A 11 -10.88 25.44 6.38
N PHE A 12 -9.70 25.97 6.07
CA PHE A 12 -8.51 25.17 5.78
C PHE A 12 -7.35 25.65 6.65
N THR A 13 -6.46 24.73 7.00
CA THR A 13 -5.13 25.10 7.48
C THR A 13 -4.28 25.68 6.34
N LYS A 14 -3.22 26.42 6.68
CA LYS A 14 -2.30 27.00 5.68
C LYS A 14 -1.64 25.94 4.80
N ASP A 15 -1.35 24.77 5.37
CA ASP A 15 -0.70 23.67 4.63
C ASP A 15 -1.67 22.97 3.68
N GLU A 16 -2.93 22.77 4.09
CA GLU A 16 -3.98 22.25 3.22
C GLU A 16 -4.23 23.18 2.04
N GLN A 17 -4.31 24.49 2.29
CA GLN A 17 -4.47 25.48 1.21
C GLN A 17 -3.34 25.38 0.18
N ARG A 18 -2.08 25.27 0.63
CA ARG A 18 -0.92 25.08 -0.25
C ARG A 18 -1.00 23.76 -1.03
N ARG A 19 -1.40 22.67 -0.38
CA ARG A 19 -1.57 21.36 -1.03
C ARG A 19 -2.66 21.40 -2.09
N PHE A 20 -3.82 21.99 -1.80
CA PHE A 20 -4.91 22.12 -2.76
C PHE A 20 -4.56 23.05 -3.93
N ALA A 21 -3.87 24.16 -3.69
CA ALA A 21 -3.39 25.03 -4.76
C ALA A 21 -2.46 24.29 -5.74
N LYS A 22 -1.50 23.51 -5.21
CA LYS A 22 -0.59 22.70 -6.02
C LYS A 22 -1.36 21.65 -6.83
N LYS A 23 -2.30 20.94 -6.20
CA LYS A 23 -3.14 19.94 -6.88
C LYS A 23 -4.01 20.56 -7.98
N ALA A 24 -4.69 21.66 -7.69
CA ALA A 24 -5.52 22.37 -8.66
C ALA A 24 -4.71 22.72 -9.93
N THR A 25 -3.50 23.26 -9.73
CA THR A 25 -2.59 23.61 -10.83
C THR A 25 -2.13 22.36 -11.60
N SER A 26 -1.75 21.28 -10.91
CA SER A 26 -1.27 20.06 -11.58
C SER A 26 -2.36 19.36 -12.41
N TYR A 27 -3.63 19.52 -12.03
CA TYR A 27 -4.76 18.98 -12.79
C TYR A 27 -5.32 19.97 -13.82
N GLY A 28 -4.70 21.15 -14.00
CA GLY A 28 -5.09 22.13 -15.02
C GLY A 28 -6.26 23.03 -14.65
N PHE A 29 -6.66 23.10 -13.38
CA PHE A 29 -7.72 24.00 -12.92
C PHE A 29 -7.20 25.43 -12.71
N HIS A 30 -8.04 26.42 -13.03
CA HIS A 30 -7.68 27.84 -12.91
C HIS A 30 -7.89 28.40 -11.50
N SER A 31 -8.65 27.70 -10.64
CA SER A 31 -8.85 28.09 -9.24
C SER A 31 -9.09 26.90 -8.31
N ILE A 32 -8.83 27.11 -7.02
CA ILE A 32 -9.15 26.11 -5.97
C ILE A 32 -10.67 25.87 -5.92
N SER A 33 -11.49 26.90 -6.12
CA SER A 33 -12.95 26.79 -6.09
C SER A 33 -13.51 25.97 -7.26
N GLU A 34 -12.88 26.05 -8.43
CA GLU A 34 -13.23 25.22 -9.58
C GLU A 34 -12.81 23.76 -9.37
N PHE A 35 -11.60 23.55 -8.84
CA PHE A 35 -11.12 22.24 -8.43
C PHE A 35 -12.07 21.60 -7.39
N ALA A 36 -12.46 22.36 -6.36
CA ALA A 36 -13.35 21.89 -5.30
C ALA A 36 -14.75 21.57 -5.83
N ARG A 37 -15.33 22.42 -6.69
CA ARG A 37 -16.63 22.14 -7.33
C ARG A 37 -16.59 20.86 -8.16
N THR A 38 -15.52 20.65 -8.92
CA THR A 38 -15.33 19.44 -9.73
C THR A 38 -15.12 18.20 -8.87
N ALA A 39 -14.40 18.32 -7.75
CA ALA A 39 -14.23 17.23 -6.80
C ALA A 39 -15.57 16.87 -6.13
N MET A 40 -16.33 17.86 -5.67
CA MET A 40 -17.63 17.66 -5.02
C MET A 40 -18.69 17.11 -5.97
N SER A 41 -18.67 17.47 -7.26
CA SER A 41 -19.62 16.91 -8.24
C SER A 41 -19.31 15.46 -8.61
N ARG A 42 -18.05 15.05 -8.46
CA ARG A 42 -17.61 13.66 -8.66
C ARG A 42 -17.70 12.82 -7.39
N PHE A 43 -17.76 13.46 -6.23
CA PHE A 43 -17.89 12.79 -4.94
C PHE A 43 -19.24 12.06 -4.88
N ARG A 44 -19.20 10.73 -4.90
CA ARG A 44 -20.38 9.89 -4.76
C ARG A 44 -20.46 9.42 -3.31
N LYS A 45 -21.45 9.96 -2.58
CA LYS A 45 -21.67 9.64 -1.16
C LYS A 45 -21.96 8.15 -0.90
N ASP A 46 -22.35 7.41 -1.94
CA ASP A 46 -22.70 5.99 -1.88
C ASP A 46 -21.52 5.06 -2.27
N GLU A 47 -20.27 5.55 -2.22
CA GLU A 47 -19.03 4.81 -2.56
C GLU A 47 -18.69 3.66 -1.59
N GLN A 48 -19.61 2.71 -1.41
CA GLN A 48 -19.30 1.36 -0.91
C GLN A 48 -18.28 0.65 -1.83
N GLU A 49 -18.19 1.05 -3.11
CA GLU A 49 -17.24 0.48 -4.08
C GLU A 49 -15.78 0.81 -3.73
N GLU A 50 -15.47 2.01 -3.23
CA GLU A 50 -14.09 2.35 -2.81
C GLU A 50 -13.70 1.60 -1.53
N GLU A 51 -14.62 1.48 -0.57
CA GLU A 51 -14.39 0.74 0.67
C GLU A 51 -14.19 -0.75 0.38
N ALA A 52 -15.04 -1.36 -0.46
CA ALA A 52 -14.88 -2.76 -0.89
C ALA A 52 -13.58 -3.00 -1.67
N ALA A 53 -13.18 -2.07 -2.55
CA ALA A 53 -11.91 -2.16 -3.27
C ALA A 53 -10.71 -2.05 -2.32
N PHE A 54 -10.79 -1.19 -1.31
CA PHE A 54 -9.77 -1.05 -0.28
C PHE A 54 -9.67 -2.29 0.62
N GLU A 55 -10.81 -2.85 1.05
CA GLU A 55 -10.84 -4.11 1.81
C GLU A 55 -10.26 -5.28 0.99
N ALA A 56 -10.59 -5.37 -0.30
CA ALA A 56 -10.03 -6.38 -1.19
C ALA A 56 -8.50 -6.25 -1.33
N LEU A 57 -7.99 -5.02 -1.41
CA LEU A 57 -6.56 -4.75 -1.42
C LEU A 57 -5.90 -5.22 -0.11
N LEU A 58 -6.46 -4.85 1.04
CA LEU A 58 -5.95 -5.27 2.35
C LEU A 58 -5.94 -6.79 2.52
N LYS A 59 -6.98 -7.47 2.01
CA LYS A 59 -7.05 -8.94 2.01
C LYS A 59 -5.90 -9.54 1.21
N LYS A 60 -5.67 -9.05 -0.02
CA LYS A 60 -4.57 -9.52 -0.86
C LYS A 60 -3.20 -9.28 -0.24
N VAL A 61 -3.00 -8.12 0.40
CA VAL A 61 -1.75 -7.82 1.12
C VAL A 61 -1.53 -8.83 2.25
N LYS A 62 -2.55 -9.07 3.10
CA LYS A 62 -2.45 -10.06 4.19
C LYS A 62 -2.14 -11.47 3.68
N GLU A 63 -2.80 -11.91 2.61
CA GLU A 63 -2.54 -13.21 1.98
C GLU A 63 -1.10 -13.29 1.42
N GLY A 64 -0.64 -12.23 0.75
CA GLY A 64 0.73 -12.13 0.25
C GLY A 64 1.77 -12.23 1.36
N THR A 65 1.57 -11.49 2.46
CA THR A 65 2.48 -11.53 3.62
C THR A 65 2.54 -12.93 4.23
N ARG A 66 1.38 -13.58 4.43
CA ARG A 66 1.32 -14.94 4.97
C ARG A 66 2.04 -15.95 4.07
N ASN A 67 1.89 -15.83 2.75
CA ASN A 67 2.57 -16.71 1.80
C ASN A 67 4.10 -16.49 1.83
N ALA A 68 4.54 -15.25 1.95
CA ALA A 68 5.97 -14.92 2.09
C ALA A 68 6.56 -15.51 3.38
N GLU A 69 5.86 -15.37 4.51
CA GLU A 69 6.27 -15.97 5.79
C GLU A 69 6.39 -17.50 5.68
N GLN A 70 5.42 -18.16 5.04
CA GLN A 70 5.48 -19.60 4.82
C GLN A 70 6.65 -20.02 3.92
N ALA A 71 6.95 -19.24 2.88
CA ALA A 71 8.08 -19.51 1.99
C ALA A 71 9.42 -19.38 2.73
N ILE A 72 9.57 -18.35 3.58
CA ILE A 72 10.75 -18.16 4.43
C ILE A 72 10.91 -19.35 5.38
N ASN A 73 9.85 -19.75 6.08
CA ASN A 73 9.89 -20.88 7.02
C ASN A 73 10.30 -22.20 6.33
N ARG A 74 9.76 -22.47 5.13
CA ARG A 74 10.15 -23.65 4.33
C ARG A 74 11.63 -23.61 3.93
N THR A 75 12.11 -22.43 3.54
CA THR A 75 13.51 -22.24 3.14
C THR A 75 14.45 -22.48 4.33
N LEU A 76 14.12 -21.94 5.51
CA LEU A 76 14.89 -22.16 6.74
C LEU A 76 14.94 -23.65 7.11
N ALA A 77 13.80 -24.35 7.09
CA ALA A 77 13.76 -25.78 7.37
C ALA A 77 14.62 -26.60 6.39
N HIS A 78 14.65 -26.20 5.11
CA HIS A 78 15.50 -26.84 4.12
C HIS A 78 16.99 -26.61 4.39
N CYS A 79 17.36 -25.38 4.74
CA CYS A 79 18.73 -25.02 5.14
C CYS A 79 19.17 -25.80 6.39
N GLU A 80 18.33 -25.92 7.41
CA GLU A 80 18.62 -26.71 8.61
C GLU A 80 18.86 -28.18 8.28
N THR A 81 18.00 -28.76 7.44
CA THR A 81 18.16 -30.15 6.98
C THR A 81 19.48 -30.34 6.22
N SER A 82 19.84 -29.38 5.36
CA SER A 82 21.12 -29.39 4.63
C SER A 82 22.31 -29.31 5.59
N ASN A 83 22.26 -28.39 6.56
CA ASN A 83 23.30 -28.22 7.57
C ASN A 83 23.49 -29.47 8.43
N ALA A 84 22.40 -30.17 8.77
CA ALA A 84 22.46 -31.45 9.48
C ALA A 84 23.19 -32.52 8.65
N ARG A 85 22.92 -32.62 7.34
CA ARG A 85 23.62 -33.55 6.43
C ARG A 85 25.10 -33.23 6.32
N MET A 86 25.46 -31.95 6.20
CA MET A 86 26.85 -31.52 6.14
C MET A 86 27.60 -31.83 7.43
N THR A 87 26.96 -31.64 8.59
CA THR A 87 27.54 -32.02 9.88
C THR A 87 27.80 -33.52 9.97
N LEU A 88 26.85 -34.35 9.53
CA LEU A 88 27.02 -35.82 9.49
C LEU A 88 28.19 -36.23 8.59
N LEU A 89 28.27 -35.64 7.39
CA LEU A 89 29.37 -35.90 6.45
C LEU A 89 30.72 -35.46 7.03
N ALA A 90 30.80 -34.29 7.65
CA ALA A 90 32.01 -33.78 8.29
C ALA A 90 32.49 -34.71 9.43
N ASN A 91 31.55 -35.20 10.25
CA ASN A 91 31.86 -36.16 11.32
C ASN A 91 32.38 -37.49 10.75
N TRP A 92 31.75 -38.00 9.69
CA TRP A 92 32.22 -39.21 9.01
C TRP A 92 33.62 -39.02 8.41
N MET A 93 33.88 -37.89 7.75
CA MET A 93 35.20 -37.59 7.19
C MET A 93 36.30 -37.53 8.27
N ARG A 94 36.02 -36.92 9.43
CA ARG A 94 36.95 -36.95 10.58
C ARG A 94 37.22 -38.36 11.07
N GLN A 95 36.19 -39.21 11.20
CA GLN A 95 36.36 -40.61 11.63
C GLN A 95 37.21 -41.43 10.63
N LYS A 96 37.18 -41.07 9.35
CA LYS A 96 37.97 -41.72 8.30
C LYS A 96 39.37 -41.11 8.11
N GLY A 97 39.74 -40.10 8.90
CA GLY A 97 41.06 -39.48 8.87
C GLY A 97 41.27 -38.52 7.70
N TYR A 98 40.20 -38.00 7.08
CA TYR A 98 40.27 -36.98 6.02
C TYR A 98 40.33 -35.54 6.56
N ALA A 99 40.73 -35.36 7.82
CA ALA A 99 40.80 -34.05 8.49
C ALA A 99 42.19 -33.41 8.36
#